data_AF-A0A950EQP7-F1
#
_entry.id   AF-A0A950EQP7-F1
#
_cell.length_a   1.000
_cell.length_b   1.000
_cell.length_c   1.000
_cell.angle_alpha   90.00
_cell.angle_beta   90.00
_cell.angle_gamma   90.00
#
_symmetry.space_group_name_H-M   'P 1'
#
loop_
_entity.id
_entity.type
_entity.pdbx_description
1 polymer ?
#
loop_
_entity_poly.entity_id
_entity_poly.type
_entity_poly.pdbx_seq_one_letter_code
_entity_poly.pdbx_strand_id
1 'polypeptide(L)'
;MTPSLLGDVRRIAALAWPVLIGQLAIIAFGVIDTAMVGRYSALDLAALGLGSSIYVSVYIALTGILSALQPVAAQLYGARKDTEIGLEVRQTFWLALVLMALGFAILYFPGPLLDLARAPEALRERTVGYLRLLSFGLPAALAFRIYSSLANAV
;
A
#
# COMPACT_ATOMS: atom_id res chain seq x y z
N MET A 1 9.18 17.67 40.12
CA MET A 1 8.08 17.50 39.13
C MET A 1 8.31 16.21 38.31
N THR A 2 8.37 15.04 38.97
CA THR A 2 8.60 13.74 38.29
C THR A 2 7.87 12.57 38.96
N PRO A 3 6.53 12.53 38.94
CA PRO A 3 5.80 11.27 38.94
C PRO A 3 4.84 11.28 37.74
N SER A 4 5.15 10.63 36.62
CA SER A 4 4.52 9.34 36.32
C SER A 4 5.12 8.62 35.09
N LEU A 5 6.46 8.60 34.92
CA LEU A 5 7.11 7.88 33.81
C LEU A 5 6.65 6.41 33.71
N LEU A 6 6.45 5.72 34.84
CA LEU A 6 5.90 4.35 34.85
C LEU A 6 4.44 4.28 34.36
N GLY A 7 3.63 5.30 34.63
CA GLY A 7 2.25 5.39 34.15
C GLY A 7 2.18 5.61 32.65
N ASP A 8 3.07 6.45 32.12
CA ASP A 8 3.20 6.72 30.69
C ASP A 8 3.74 5.48 29.94
N VAL A 9 4.77 4.83 30.48
CA VAL A 9 5.29 3.56 29.94
C VAL A 9 4.21 2.49 29.91
N ARG A 10 3.40 2.36 30.96
CA ARG A 10 2.30 1.38 31.01
C ARG A 10 1.21 1.67 29.98
N ARG A 11 0.86 2.95 29.76
CA ARG A 11 -0.09 3.36 28.71
C ARG A 11 0.45 3.10 27.30
N ILE A 12 1.72 3.44 27.06
CA ILE A 12 2.38 3.18 25.77
C ILE A 12 2.45 1.68 25.52
N ALA A 13 2.84 0.87 26.52
CA ALA A 13 2.91 -0.59 26.39
C ALA A 13 1.53 -1.21 26.08
N ALA A 14 0.46 -0.72 26.71
CA ALA A 14 -0.90 -1.20 26.46
C ALA A 14 -1.37 -0.95 25.02
N LEU A 15 -0.91 0.14 24.38
CA LEU A 15 -1.21 0.44 22.97
C LEU A 15 -0.22 -0.24 22.01
N ALA A 16 1.05 -0.32 22.39
CA ALA A 16 2.11 -0.90 21.57
C ALA A 16 1.96 -2.41 21.42
N TRP A 17 1.47 -3.11 22.45
CA TRP A 17 1.33 -4.57 22.42
C TRP A 17 0.37 -5.07 21.32
N PRO A 18 -0.88 -4.55 21.18
CA PRO A 18 -1.74 -4.90 20.05
C PRO A 18 -1.13 -4.57 18.69
N VAL A 19 -0.46 -3.42 18.57
CA VAL A 19 0.18 -2.97 17.33
C VAL A 19 1.32 -3.92 16.94
N LEU A 20 2.14 -4.34 17.90
CA LEU A 20 3.21 -5.31 17.69
C LEU A 20 2.67 -6.65 17.20
N ILE A 21 1.61 -7.18 17.82
CA ILE A 21 0.97 -8.42 17.38
C ILE A 21 0.46 -8.27 15.94
N GLY A 22 -0.21 -7.15 15.62
CA GLY A 22 -0.68 -6.87 14.27
C GLY A 22 0.47 -6.84 13.25
N GLN A 23 1.59 -6.21 13.60
CA GLN A 23 2.75 -6.13 12.71
C GLN A 23 3.42 -7.50 12.51
N LEU A 24 3.52 -8.31 13.57
CA LEU A 24 4.02 -9.67 13.47
C LEU A 24 3.10 -10.55 12.61
N ALA A 25 1.77 -10.38 12.71
CA ALA A 25 0.82 -11.09 11.86
C ALA A 25 0.99 -10.73 10.38
N ILE A 26 1.21 -9.45 10.04
CA ILE A 26 1.49 -9.01 8.66
C ILE A 26 2.76 -9.67 8.12
N ILE A 27 3.83 -9.70 8.93
CA ILE A 27 5.09 -10.35 8.53
C ILE A 27 4.88 -11.87 8.36
N ALA A 28 4.22 -12.52 9.32
CA ALA A 28 3.95 -13.95 9.26
C ALA A 28 3.10 -14.34 8.05
N PHE A 29 2.10 -13.52 7.68
CA PHE A 29 1.29 -13.73 6.49
C PHE A 29 2.16 -13.78 5.22
N GLY A 30 3.06 -12.82 5.02
CA GLY A 30 3.96 -12.81 3.86
C GLY A 30 4.94 -13.99 3.84
N VAL A 31 5.45 -14.41 5.01
CA VAL A 31 6.33 -15.58 5.11
C VAL A 31 5.60 -16.86 4.76
N ILE A 32 4.38 -17.05 5.26
CA ILE A 32 3.57 -18.24 5.00
C ILE A 32 3.17 -18.31 3.53
N ASP A 33 2.73 -17.19 2.93
CA ASP A 33 2.37 -17.11 1.51
C ASP A 33 3.56 -17.49 0.60
N THR A 34 4.73 -16.92 0.89
CA THR A 34 5.97 -17.22 0.18
C THR A 34 6.38 -18.69 0.35
N ALA A 35 6.29 -19.22 1.58
CA ALA A 35 6.62 -20.63 1.86
C ALA A 35 5.66 -21.61 1.16
N MET A 36 4.37 -21.26 1.05
CA MET A 36 3.38 -22.07 0.34
C MET A 36 3.69 -22.15 -1.15
N VAL A 37 3.96 -21.01 -1.79
CA VAL A 37 4.30 -20.95 -3.23
C VAL A 37 5.66 -21.61 -3.51
N GLY A 38 6.62 -21.44 -2.60
CA GLY A 38 7.95 -22.07 -2.70
C GLY A 38 7.93 -23.59 -2.66
N ARG A 39 6.95 -24.21 -2.00
CA ARG A 39 6.78 -25.67 -2.00
C ARG A 39 6.17 -26.22 -3.29
N TYR A 40 5.51 -25.39 -4.10
CA TYR A 40 4.84 -25.84 -5.32
C TYR A 40 5.80 -25.87 -6.52
N SER A 41 6.59 -24.80 -6.72
CA SER A 41 7.63 -24.77 -7.76
C SER A 41 8.59 -23.60 -7.53
N ALA A 42 9.90 -23.85 -7.70
CA ALA A 42 10.92 -22.80 -7.63
C ALA A 42 10.71 -21.71 -8.70
N LEU A 43 10.13 -22.08 -9.85
CA LEU A 43 9.85 -21.16 -10.94
C LEU A 43 8.66 -20.23 -10.60
N ASP A 44 7.65 -20.75 -9.91
CA ASP A 44 6.51 -19.98 -9.42
C ASP A 44 6.92 -19.02 -8.30
N LEU A 45 7.81 -19.45 -7.41
CA LEU A 45 8.37 -18.59 -6.38
C LEU A 45 9.17 -17.43 -6.97
N ALA A 46 9.99 -17.69 -7.99
CA ALA A 46 10.77 -16.65 -8.66
C ALA A 46 9.86 -15.67 -9.41
N ALA A 47 8.80 -16.16 -10.06
CA ALA A 47 7.80 -15.33 -10.71
C ALA A 47 7.01 -14.46 -9.72
N LEU A 48 6.64 -15.02 -8.56
CA LEU A 48 6.00 -14.28 -7.46
C LEU A 48 6.92 -13.20 -6.91
N GLY A 49 8.21 -13.50 -6.70
CA GLY A 49 9.20 -12.53 -6.24
C GLY A 49 9.31 -11.33 -7.18
N LEU A 50 9.51 -11.59 -8.48
CA LEU A 50 9.58 -10.54 -9.50
C LEU A 50 8.29 -9.72 -9.58
N GLY A 51 7.13 -10.40 -9.62
CA GLY A 51 5.82 -9.75 -9.67
C GLY A 51 5.56 -8.89 -8.43
N SER A 52 5.93 -9.37 -7.25
CA SER A 52 5.78 -8.64 -5.99
C SER A 52 6.66 -7.39 -5.95
N SER A 53 7.91 -7.47 -6.42
CA SER A 53 8.78 -6.28 -6.51
C SER A 53 8.18 -5.22 -7.43
N ILE A 54 7.69 -5.61 -8.62
CA ILE A 54 7.05 -4.68 -9.57
C ILE A 54 5.79 -4.07 -8.94
N TYR A 55 4.93 -4.89 -8.34
CA TYR A 55 3.72 -4.44 -7.66
C TYR A 55 4.04 -3.43 -6.55
N VAL A 56 5.00 -3.74 -5.69
CA VAL A 56 5.41 -2.87 -4.57
C VAL A 56 5.97 -1.55 -5.10
N SER A 57 6.79 -1.56 -6.16
CA SER A 57 7.30 -0.32 -6.76
C SER A 57 6.18 0.58 -7.27
N VAL A 58 5.21 0.03 -8.00
CA VAL A 58 4.03 0.79 -8.48
C VAL A 58 3.19 1.27 -7.31
N TYR A 59 2.92 0.40 -6.33
CA TYR A 59 2.12 0.73 -5.16
C TYR A 59 2.74 1.85 -4.32
N ILE A 60 4.04 1.81 -4.05
CA ILE A 60 4.74 2.89 -3.31
C ILE A 60 4.70 4.19 -4.12
N ALA A 61 4.93 4.15 -5.43
CA ALA A 61 4.86 5.36 -6.26
C ALA A 61 3.49 6.04 -6.18
N LEU A 62 2.40 5.27 -6.33
CA LEU A 62 1.03 5.81 -6.26
C LEU A 62 0.66 6.28 -4.86
N THR A 63 1.00 5.51 -3.82
CA THR A 63 0.72 5.89 -2.43
C THR A 63 1.58 7.05 -1.95
N GLY A 64 2.76 7.27 -2.52
CA GLY A 64 3.60 8.44 -2.26
C GLY A 64 2.89 9.73 -2.69
N ILE A 65 2.27 9.74 -3.87
CA ILE A 65 1.47 10.88 -4.34
C ILE A 65 0.29 11.14 -3.41
N LEU A 66 -0.43 10.09 -3.01
CA LEU A 66 -1.57 10.22 -2.08
C LEU A 66 -1.14 10.65 -0.66
N SER A 67 0.07 10.30 -0.22
CA SER A 67 0.57 10.66 1.12
C SER A 67 0.84 12.16 1.23
N ALA A 68 1.10 12.85 0.11
CA ALA A 68 1.23 14.31 0.09
C ALA A 68 -0.07 15.03 0.48
N LEU A 69 -1.22 14.35 0.44
CA LEU A 69 -2.50 14.94 0.83
C LEU A 69 -2.66 15.11 2.35
N GLN A 70 -2.12 14.19 3.14
CA GLN A 70 -2.24 14.22 4.61
C GLN A 70 -1.91 15.58 5.22
N PRO A 71 -0.75 16.21 4.91
CA PRO A 71 -0.43 17.52 5.46
C PRO A 71 -1.36 18.63 4.96
N VAL A 72 -1.86 18.55 3.73
CA VAL A 72 -2.76 19.56 3.16
C VAL A 72 -4.13 19.52 3.87
N ALA A 73 -4.69 18.31 4.04
CA ALA A 73 -5.90 18.10 4.81
C ALA A 73 -5.75 18.55 6.27
N ALA A 74 -4.62 18.22 6.91
CA ALA A 74 -4.33 18.63 8.28
C ALA A 74 -4.21 20.16 8.43
N GLN A 75 -3.63 20.87 7.45
CA GLN A 75 -3.54 22.33 7.46
C GLN A 75 -4.92 22.99 7.35
N LEU A 76 -5.78 22.50 6.44
CA LEU A 76 -7.12 23.03 6.25
C LEU A 76 -8.02 22.79 7.47
N TYR A 77 -7.88 21.60 8.08
CA TYR A 77 -8.55 21.26 9.33
C TYR A 77 -8.09 22.16 10.49
N GLY A 78 -6.78 22.36 10.65
CA GLY A 78 -6.22 23.27 11.65
C GLY A 78 -6.64 24.73 11.48
N ALA A 79 -6.90 25.17 10.23
CA ALA A 79 -7.35 26.52 9.91
C ALA A 79 -8.88 26.74 10.08
N ARG A 80 -9.65 25.72 10.49
CA ARG A 80 -11.13 25.75 10.61
C ARG A 80 -11.85 26.21 9.33
N LYS A 81 -11.30 25.82 8.17
CA LYS A 81 -11.86 26.18 6.85
C LYS A 81 -12.70 25.06 6.26
N ASP A 82 -13.79 24.71 6.92
CA ASP A 82 -14.60 23.52 6.62
C ASP A 82 -15.11 23.44 5.16
N THR A 83 -15.36 24.60 4.54
CA THR A 83 -15.76 24.69 3.13
C THR A 83 -14.64 24.34 2.14
N GLU A 84 -13.39 24.71 2.45
CA GLU A 84 -12.22 24.38 1.61
C GLU A 84 -11.87 22.88 1.73
N ILE A 85 -12.09 22.28 2.92
CA ILE A 85 -11.88 20.84 3.15
C ILE A 85 -12.75 19.99 2.21
N GLY A 86 -14.02 20.33 2.03
CA GLY A 86 -14.92 19.58 1.15
C GLY A 86 -14.48 19.62 -0.33
N LEU A 87 -13.92 20.74 -0.78
CA LEU A 87 -13.40 20.89 -2.14
C LEU A 87 -12.15 20.01 -2.36
N GLU A 88 -11.24 20.04 -1.40
CA GLU A 88 -10.01 19.24 -1.42
C GLU A 88 -10.27 17.73 -1.35
N VAL A 89 -11.21 17.29 -0.50
CA VAL A 89 -11.60 15.88 -0.44
C VAL A 89 -12.13 15.42 -1.80
N ARG A 90 -12.92 16.26 -2.49
CA ARG A 90 -13.42 15.94 -3.83
C ARG A 90 -12.28 15.87 -4.86
N GLN A 91 -11.33 16.82 -4.83
CA GLN A 91 -10.18 16.82 -5.73
C GLN A 91 -9.28 15.61 -5.52
N THR A 92 -9.05 15.26 -4.26
CA THR A 92 -8.35 14.04 -3.86
C THR A 92 -9.01 12.81 -4.45
N PHE A 93 -10.33 12.71 -4.31
CA PHE A 93 -11.06 11.56 -4.78
C PHE A 93 -10.95 11.40 -6.30
N TRP A 94 -10.98 12.52 -7.04
CA TRP A 94 -10.73 12.51 -8.49
C TRP A 94 -9.29 12.11 -8.82
N LEU A 95 -8.29 12.67 -8.15
CA LEU A 95 -6.89 12.31 -8.33
C LEU A 95 -6.67 10.81 -8.06
N ALA A 96 -7.27 10.31 -6.99
CA ALA A 96 -7.25 8.92 -6.61
C ALA A 96 -7.84 8.01 -7.69
N LEU A 97 -9.01 8.33 -8.24
CA LEU A 97 -9.61 7.57 -9.34
C LEU A 97 -8.69 7.50 -10.56
N VAL A 98 -8.04 8.62 -10.91
CA VAL A 98 -7.06 8.68 -12.00
C VAL A 98 -5.86 7.78 -11.69
N LEU A 99 -5.31 7.84 -10.48
CA LEU A 99 -4.19 7.00 -10.05
C LEU A 99 -4.56 5.50 -9.99
N MET A 100 -5.79 5.17 -9.60
CA MET A 100 -6.31 3.79 -9.62
C MET A 100 -6.40 3.27 -11.05
N ALA A 101 -6.99 4.04 -11.96
CA ALA A 101 -7.09 3.66 -13.37
C ALA A 101 -5.71 3.50 -14.02
N LEU A 102 -4.79 4.43 -13.73
CA LEU A 102 -3.42 4.39 -14.22
C LEU A 102 -2.67 3.17 -13.66
N GLY A 103 -2.73 2.94 -12.34
CA GLY A 103 -2.09 1.79 -11.69
C GLY A 103 -2.64 0.47 -12.19
N PHE A 104 -3.96 0.38 -12.39
CA PHE A 104 -4.61 -0.78 -13.00
C PHE A 104 -4.08 -1.04 -14.41
N ALA A 105 -4.04 -0.02 -15.26
CA ALA A 105 -3.56 -0.16 -16.64
C ALA A 105 -2.09 -0.60 -16.69
N ILE A 106 -1.23 0.00 -15.85
CA ILE A 106 0.19 -0.35 -15.76
C ILE A 106 0.39 -1.82 -15.36
N LEU A 107 -0.36 -2.31 -14.38
CA LEU A 107 -0.24 -3.70 -13.91
C LEU A 107 -0.93 -4.71 -14.83
N TYR A 108 -2.02 -4.33 -15.49
CA TYR A 108 -2.75 -5.19 -16.42
C TYR A 108 -1.98 -5.41 -17.73
N PHE A 109 -1.21 -4.40 -18.15
CA PHE A 109 -0.29 -4.45 -19.29
C PHE A 109 1.18 -4.35 -18.83
N PRO A 110 1.71 -5.36 -18.10
CA PRO A 110 3.03 -5.25 -17.48
C PRO A 110 4.19 -5.43 -18.46
N GLY A 111 3.93 -5.62 -19.76
CA GLY A 111 4.94 -5.86 -20.81
C GLY A 111 6.13 -4.89 -20.75
N PRO A 112 5.89 -3.56 -20.79
CA PRO A 112 6.98 -2.58 -20.72
C PRO A 112 7.77 -2.64 -19.41
N LEU A 113 7.12 -2.96 -18.29
CA LEU A 113 7.78 -3.09 -16.99
C LEU A 113 8.65 -4.35 -16.92
N LEU A 114 8.19 -5.45 -17.52
CA LEU A 114 8.95 -6.70 -17.61
C LEU A 114 10.15 -6.57 -18.55
N ASP A 115 10.00 -5.81 -19.64
CA ASP A 115 11.09 -5.49 -20.56
C ASP A 115 12.16 -4.63 -19.86
N LEU A 116 11.73 -3.61 -19.11
CA LEU A 116 12.61 -2.76 -18.32
C LEU A 116 13.34 -3.55 -17.21
N ALA A 117 12.64 -4.48 -16.56
CA ALA A 117 13.20 -5.36 -15.54
C ALA A 117 14.07 -6.50 -16.12
N ARG A 118 14.15 -6.63 -17.45
CA ARG A 118 14.86 -7.72 -18.16
C ARG A 118 14.44 -9.09 -17.63
N ALA A 119 13.13 -9.28 -17.48
CA ALA A 119 12.56 -10.53 -16.96
C ALA A 119 12.94 -11.72 -17.87
N PRO A 120 13.43 -12.84 -17.31
CA PRO A 120 13.69 -14.05 -18.11
C PRO A 120 12.39 -14.56 -18.75
N GLU A 121 12.46 -15.03 -20.00
CA GLU A 121 11.29 -15.47 -20.76
C GLU A 121 10.52 -16.60 -20.05
N ALA A 122 11.25 -17.48 -19.36
CA ALA A 122 10.66 -18.56 -18.57
C ALA A 122 9.72 -18.07 -17.45
N LEU A 123 9.92 -16.86 -16.91
CA LEU A 123 9.11 -16.28 -15.83
C LEU A 123 7.99 -15.38 -16.36
N ARG A 124 8.13 -14.85 -17.60
CA ARG A 124 7.27 -13.80 -18.15
C ARG A 124 5.79 -14.17 -18.05
N GLU A 125 5.40 -15.34 -18.53
CA GLU A 125 3.98 -15.75 -18.57
C GLU A 125 3.38 -15.85 -17.15
N ARG A 126 4.10 -16.49 -16.23
CA ARG A 126 3.69 -16.64 -14.82
C ARG A 126 3.57 -15.27 -14.13
N THR A 127 4.55 -14.39 -14.32
CA THR A 127 4.56 -13.05 -13.72
C THR A 127 3.46 -12.16 -14.30
N VAL A 128 3.17 -12.24 -15.61
CA VAL A 128 2.04 -11.51 -16.22
C VAL A 128 0.72 -11.95 -15.60
N GLY A 129 0.50 -13.25 -15.46
CA GLY A 129 -0.71 -13.78 -14.82
C GLY A 129 -0.88 -13.27 -13.38
N TYR A 130 0.21 -13.29 -12.61
CA TYR A 130 0.23 -12.79 -11.24
C TYR A 130 -0.06 -11.28 -11.15
N LEU A 131 0.58 -10.45 -11.98
CA LEU A 131 0.37 -9.00 -12.00
C LEU A 131 -1.04 -8.62 -12.44
N ARG A 132 -1.64 -9.36 -13.39
CA ARG A 132 -3.05 -9.17 -13.78
C ARG A 132 -4.02 -9.54 -12.69
N LEU A 133 -3.74 -10.55 -11.86
CA LEU A 133 -4.57 -10.86 -10.70
C LEU A 133 -4.45 -9.74 -9.66
N LEU A 134 -3.23 -9.27 -9.38
CA LEU A 134 -2.99 -8.17 -8.45
C LEU A 134 -3.57 -6.83 -8.92
N SER A 135 -3.68 -6.59 -10.23
CA SER A 135 -4.23 -5.34 -10.76
C SER A 135 -5.67 -5.11 -10.29
N PHE A 136 -6.48 -6.16 -10.11
CA PHE A 136 -7.83 -6.03 -9.54
C PHE A 136 -7.84 -5.67 -8.06
N GLY A 137 -6.79 -6.04 -7.31
CA GLY A 137 -6.65 -5.70 -5.89
C GLY A 137 -6.16 -4.27 -5.65
N LEU A 138 -5.39 -3.70 -6.59
CA LEU A 138 -4.77 -2.39 -6.44
C LEU A 138 -5.80 -1.24 -6.22
N PRO A 139 -6.90 -1.12 -6.99
CA PRO A 139 -7.90 -0.09 -6.77
C PRO A 139 -8.51 -0.15 -5.35
N ALA A 140 -8.81 -1.36 -4.86
CA ALA A 140 -9.33 -1.54 -3.51
C ALA A 140 -8.30 -1.13 -2.44
N ALA A 141 -7.03 -1.49 -2.64
CA ALA A 141 -5.94 -1.11 -1.73
C ALA A 141 -5.74 0.42 -1.67
N LEU A 142 -5.76 1.10 -2.82
CA LEU A 142 -5.67 2.56 -2.88
C LEU A 142 -6.89 3.25 -2.27
N ALA A 143 -8.10 2.70 -2.48
CA ALA A 143 -9.33 3.23 -1.90
C ALA A 143 -9.28 3.18 -0.37
N PHE A 144 -8.85 2.05 0.19
CA PHE A 144 -8.63 1.91 1.62
C PHE A 144 -7.57 2.90 2.12
N ARG A 145 -6.48 3.11 1.36
CA ARG A 145 -5.42 4.06 1.73
C ARG A 145 -5.93 5.49 1.84
N ILE A 146 -6.80 5.93 0.93
CA ILE A 146 -7.40 7.28 0.95
C ILE A 146 -8.31 7.43 2.17
N TYR A 147 -9.14 6.42 2.44
CA TYR A 147 -9.99 6.41 3.61
C TYR A 147 -9.18 6.52 4.91
N SER A 148 -8.13 5.70 5.07
CA SER A 148 -7.24 5.79 6.23
C SER A 148 -6.49 7.13 6.31
N SER A 149 -6.11 7.72 5.17
CA SER A 149 -5.44 9.02 5.12
C SER A 149 -6.33 10.13 5.67
N LEU A 150 -7.60 10.16 5.26
CA LEU A 150 -8.58 11.12 5.75
C LEU A 150 -8.92 10.90 7.23
N ALA A 151 -9.09 9.64 7.64
CA ALA A 151 -9.40 9.28 9.03
C ALA A 151 -8.28 9.66 10.02
N ASN A 152 -7.01 9.63 9.57
CA ASN A 152 -5.87 10.02 10.40
C ASN A 152 -5.58 11.54 10.39
N ALA A 153 -6.23 12.31 9.51
CA ALA A 153 -6.00 13.75 9.38
C ALA A 153 -6.92 14.60 10.28
N VAL A 154 -8.02 14.02 10.78
CA VAL A 154 -9.05 14.64 11.64
C VAL A 154 -8.88 14.15 13.08
#